data_AF-A0A7F5QUY3-F1
#
_entry.id   AF-A0A7F5QUY3-F1
#
_cell.length_a   1.000
_cell.length_b   1.000
_cell.length_c   1.000
_cell.angle_alpha   90.00
_cell.angle_beta   90.00
_cell.angle_gamma   90.00
#
_symmetry.space_group_name_H-M   'P 1'
#
loop_
_entity.id
_entity.type
_entity.pdbx_description
1 polymer ?
#
loop_
_entity_poly.entity_id
_entity_poly.type
_entity_poly.pdbx_seq_one_letter_code
_entity_poly.pdbx_strand_id
1 'polypeptide(L)'
;MRSLPWFVIIRRVYAPVQNITGIIHESRRDHLLKLLLPVVAVVLVFINEFRCFAGSLRTTAAAIGLAALVAASLLLPVARCAPAPVYENEEKPWWHNPCSYNPNRIRHSRGIPPAVKTQLKTIVNMFNSRVSQHVQRYCSKFESTVHSKQIKKPDWLPTKKFFQSLDDNVSALPEFHYQIQIHAATLHKLWNMHIESAVSSFDGIERSNLMNDTAQHMKSLLCEVETAMNSSKLHRKKLVPINYVSDVQIPSKTNFTTGIVTDCTLLREYGNFLRKSNKKLSGKNRRRKAGKTKKAGKAGKSGKPNKNRKRTFRRRS
;
A
#
# COMPACT_ATOMS: atom_id res chain seq x y z
N MET A 1 -70.39 13.00 17.97
CA MET A 1 -69.07 13.62 18.16
C MET A 1 -68.26 12.77 19.13
N ARG A 2 -67.33 11.96 18.60
CA ARG A 2 -66.36 11.17 19.36
C ARG A 2 -65.03 11.30 18.62
N SER A 3 -64.04 11.88 19.28
CA SER A 3 -62.66 11.97 18.80
C SER A 3 -62.03 10.57 18.84
N LEU A 4 -61.35 10.19 17.75
CA LEU A 4 -60.49 9.01 17.71
C LEU A 4 -59.02 9.47 17.74
N PRO A 5 -58.13 8.79 18.49
CA PRO A 5 -56.80 9.29 18.79
C PRO A 5 -55.80 9.01 17.67
N TRP A 6 -54.97 10.00 17.39
CA TRP A 6 -53.94 10.08 16.34
C TRP A 6 -52.77 9.07 16.45
N PHE A 7 -52.82 8.09 17.36
CA PHE A 7 -51.67 7.24 17.71
C PHE A 7 -51.48 5.97 16.86
N VAL A 8 -52.39 5.67 15.92
CA VAL A 8 -52.34 4.39 15.16
C VAL A 8 -51.56 4.48 13.84
N ILE A 9 -51.34 5.67 13.28
CA ILE A 9 -50.71 5.81 11.96
C ILE A 9 -49.17 5.78 12.04
N ILE A 10 -48.57 6.16 13.17
CA ILE A 10 -47.10 6.24 13.31
C ILE A 10 -46.44 4.86 13.45
N ARG A 11 -47.19 3.82 13.85
CA ARG A 11 -46.62 2.49 14.14
C ARG A 11 -46.46 1.55 12.94
N ARG A 12 -46.94 1.91 11.74
CA ARG A 12 -46.84 1.06 10.53
C ARG A 12 -45.70 1.41 9.57
N VAL A 13 -44.94 2.48 9.85
CA VAL A 13 -43.83 2.93 8.98
C VAL A 13 -42.44 2.56 9.53
N TYR A 14 -42.35 2.09 10.78
CA TYR A 14 -41.08 1.75 11.44
C TYR A 14 -41.03 0.29 11.91
N ALA A 15 -40.74 -0.63 10.99
CA ALA A 15 -39.93 -1.86 11.14
C ALA A 15 -40.25 -2.85 9.99
N PRO A 16 -39.27 -3.56 9.37
CA PRO A 16 -37.87 -3.75 9.79
C PRO A 16 -36.83 -3.33 8.73
N VAL A 17 -35.85 -2.51 9.13
CA VAL A 17 -34.51 -2.46 8.51
C VAL A 17 -33.54 -2.96 9.57
N GLN A 18 -33.41 -4.29 9.64
CA GLN A 18 -32.34 -4.96 10.38
C GLN A 18 -31.77 -6.05 9.47
N ASN A 19 -30.85 -5.64 8.61
CA ASN A 19 -29.65 -6.39 8.25
C ASN A 19 -28.94 -5.63 7.13
N ILE A 20 -27.62 -5.72 7.13
CA ILE A 20 -26.61 -5.30 6.14
C ILE A 20 -25.63 -4.31 6.77
N THR A 21 -24.68 -4.91 7.49
CA THR A 21 -23.31 -4.43 7.54
C THR A 21 -22.64 -4.70 6.20
N GLY A 22 -22.09 -3.66 5.57
CA GLY A 22 -21.17 -3.83 4.45
C GLY A 22 -21.19 -2.69 3.43
N ILE A 23 -20.03 -2.04 3.31
CA ILE A 23 -19.59 -1.19 2.18
C ILE A 23 -19.94 0.30 2.32
N ILE A 24 -18.97 1.03 2.87
CA ILE A 24 -18.86 2.48 2.86
C ILE A 24 -18.32 2.90 1.49
N HIS A 25 -19.16 3.51 0.65
CA HIS A 25 -18.85 4.82 0.01
C HIS A 25 -20.01 5.45 -0.80
N GLU A 26 -21.14 4.78 -1.03
CA GLU A 26 -22.31 5.36 -1.73
C GLU A 26 -23.38 5.97 -0.79
N SER A 27 -23.23 5.79 0.53
CA SER A 27 -24.32 5.92 1.53
C SER A 27 -24.76 7.35 1.91
N ARG A 28 -24.07 8.41 1.48
CA ARG A 28 -24.41 9.79 1.94
C ARG A 28 -25.60 10.41 1.22
N ARG A 29 -25.87 10.10 -0.06
CA ARG A 29 -27.03 10.65 -0.79
C ARG A 29 -28.35 10.02 -0.34
N ASP A 30 -28.34 8.72 -0.11
CA ASP A 30 -29.54 7.99 0.32
C ASP A 30 -29.96 8.33 1.75
N HIS A 31 -29.00 8.66 2.63
CA HIS A 31 -29.31 9.10 3.99
C HIS A 31 -29.98 10.48 4.02
N LEU A 32 -29.55 11.40 3.15
CA LEU A 32 -30.13 12.74 3.03
C LEU A 32 -31.54 12.69 2.45
N LEU A 33 -31.78 11.85 1.43
CA LEU A 33 -33.13 11.66 0.89
C LEU A 33 -34.09 11.05 1.93
N LYS A 34 -33.62 10.07 2.71
CA LYS A 34 -34.43 9.45 3.79
C LYS A 34 -34.78 10.42 4.91
N LEU A 35 -33.95 11.44 5.16
CA LEU A 35 -34.24 12.49 6.15
C LEU A 35 -35.21 13.56 5.63
N LEU A 36 -35.17 13.89 4.34
CA LEU A 36 -36.00 14.96 3.76
C LEU A 36 -37.43 14.50 3.43
N LEU A 37 -37.62 13.24 3.02
CA LEU A 37 -38.93 12.67 2.69
C LEU A 37 -40.01 12.83 3.79
N PRO A 38 -39.76 12.53 5.07
CA PRO A 38 -40.78 12.69 6.12
C PRO A 38 -41.11 14.16 6.39
N VAL A 39 -40.15 15.07 6.25
CA VAL A 39 -40.37 16.52 6.44
C VAL A 39 -41.28 17.06 5.34
N VAL A 40 -41.02 16.68 4.08
CA VAL A 40 -41.87 17.07 2.94
C VAL A 40 -43.28 16.49 3.09
N ALA A 41 -43.41 15.24 3.55
CA ALA A 41 -44.71 14.63 3.78
C ALA A 41 -45.53 15.37 4.85
N VAL A 42 -44.93 15.78 5.96
CA VAL A 42 -45.61 16.56 7.01
C VAL A 42 -46.05 17.93 6.51
N VAL A 43 -45.21 18.61 5.73
CA VAL A 43 -45.56 19.92 5.14
C VAL A 43 -46.73 19.80 4.16
N LEU A 44 -46.75 18.75 3.33
CA LEU A 44 -47.85 18.52 2.39
C LEU A 44 -49.17 18.18 3.09
N VAL A 45 -49.14 17.41 4.18
CA VAL A 45 -50.34 17.14 5.00
C VAL A 45 -50.87 18.43 5.63
N PHE A 46 -49.98 19.27 6.18
CA PHE A 46 -50.37 20.57 6.74
C PHE A 46 -51.02 21.49 5.69
N ILE A 47 -50.46 21.58 4.48
CA ILE A 47 -51.04 22.37 3.39
C ILE A 47 -52.43 21.85 3.00
N ASN A 48 -52.61 20.53 3.00
CA ASN A 48 -53.87 19.92 2.58
C ASN A 48 -54.99 20.09 3.63
N GLU A 49 -54.66 20.01 4.93
CA GLU A 49 -55.64 20.28 5.98
C GLU A 49 -56.02 21.77 6.07
N PHE A 50 -55.08 22.68 5.80
CA PHE A 50 -55.38 24.12 5.76
C PHE A 50 -56.32 24.50 4.60
N ARG A 51 -56.33 23.76 3.49
CA ARG A 51 -57.26 23.98 2.37
C ARG A 51 -58.71 23.67 2.75
N CYS A 52 -58.95 22.76 3.69
CA CYS A 52 -60.31 22.41 4.12
C CYS A 52 -60.92 23.40 5.14
N PHE A 53 -60.12 24.30 5.73
CA PHE A 53 -60.58 25.22 6.77
C PHE A 53 -60.85 26.66 6.27
N ALA A 54 -60.51 26.98 5.02
CA ALA A 54 -60.59 28.34 4.48
C ALA A 54 -61.93 28.64 3.77
N GLY A 55 -63.02 28.71 4.53
CA GLY A 55 -64.33 29.21 4.10
C GLY A 55 -64.52 30.73 4.22
N SER A 56 -63.45 31.52 4.36
CA SER A 56 -63.54 32.98 4.47
C SER A 56 -62.32 33.66 3.85
N LEU A 57 -62.53 34.34 2.72
CA LEU A 57 -61.49 34.85 1.83
C LEU A 57 -60.71 36.08 2.35
N ARG A 58 -60.90 36.51 3.60
CA ARG A 58 -60.28 37.73 4.15
C ARG A 58 -59.20 37.50 5.21
N THR A 59 -58.94 36.26 5.62
CA THR A 59 -57.86 35.92 6.56
C THR A 59 -56.69 35.16 5.92
N THR A 60 -56.77 34.87 4.62
CA THR A 60 -55.77 34.08 3.88
C THR A 60 -54.44 34.82 3.66
N ALA A 61 -54.46 36.14 3.47
CA ALA A 61 -53.24 36.91 3.28
C ALA A 61 -52.34 36.95 4.54
N ALA A 62 -52.95 37.05 5.73
CA ALA A 62 -52.22 37.05 6.99
C ALA A 62 -51.67 35.65 7.35
N ALA A 63 -52.43 34.59 7.05
CA ALA A 63 -51.99 33.22 7.30
C ALA A 63 -50.83 32.79 6.37
N ILE A 64 -50.83 33.23 5.11
CA ILE A 64 -49.74 32.97 4.16
C ILE A 64 -48.46 33.72 4.59
N GLY A 65 -48.58 34.95 5.08
CA GLY A 65 -47.44 35.73 5.60
C GLY A 65 -46.80 35.10 6.85
N LEU A 66 -47.62 34.60 7.79
CA LEU A 66 -47.13 33.90 8.99
C LEU A 66 -46.50 32.54 8.65
N ALA A 67 -47.08 31.78 7.73
CA ALA A 67 -46.48 30.51 7.28
C ALA A 67 -45.13 30.72 6.56
N ALA A 68 -45.00 31.79 5.76
CA ALA A 68 -43.74 32.14 5.11
C ALA A 68 -42.67 32.60 6.12
N LEU A 69 -43.05 33.35 7.16
CA LEU A 69 -42.12 33.76 8.23
C LEU A 69 -41.69 32.59 9.12
N VAL A 70 -42.57 31.64 9.43
CA VAL A 70 -42.22 30.43 10.19
C VAL A 70 -41.34 29.50 9.34
N ALA A 71 -41.64 29.34 8.05
CA ALA A 71 -40.78 28.58 7.13
C ALA A 71 -39.39 29.23 6.96
N ALA A 72 -39.31 30.56 6.86
CA ALA A 72 -38.03 31.28 6.81
C ALA A 72 -37.27 31.15 8.14
N SER A 73 -37.96 31.22 9.28
CA SER A 73 -37.35 31.10 10.62
C SER A 73 -36.88 29.68 10.94
N LEU A 74 -37.47 28.65 10.34
CA LEU A 74 -37.01 27.25 10.42
C LEU A 74 -35.87 26.94 9.44
N LEU A 75 -35.69 27.73 8.38
CA LEU A 75 -34.57 27.58 7.43
C LEU A 75 -33.33 28.40 7.83
N LEU A 76 -33.48 29.46 8.63
CA LEU A 76 -32.38 30.30 9.10
C LEU A 76 -31.37 29.65 10.09
N PRO A 77 -31.68 28.61 10.90
CA PRO A 77 -30.69 27.95 11.74
C PRO A 77 -29.78 26.99 10.96
N VAL A 78 -30.20 26.52 9.77
CA VAL A 78 -29.45 25.50 9.01
C VAL A 78 -28.31 26.11 8.20
N ALA A 79 -28.37 27.40 7.88
CA ALA A 79 -27.30 28.09 7.15
C ALA A 79 -26.07 28.45 8.01
N ARG A 80 -26.16 28.33 9.35
CA ARG A 80 -25.01 28.58 10.27
C ARG A 80 -24.24 27.33 10.69
N CYS A 81 -24.67 26.17 10.23
CA CYS A 81 -23.89 24.93 10.31
C CYS A 81 -23.60 24.43 8.88
N ALA A 82 -23.15 25.32 7.99
CA ALA A 82 -22.25 24.82 6.95
C ALA A 82 -21.06 24.24 7.72
N PRO A 83 -20.82 22.90 7.71
CA PRO A 83 -19.59 22.39 8.28
C PRO A 83 -18.48 23.20 7.62
N ALA A 84 -17.63 23.83 8.44
CA ALA A 84 -16.39 24.42 7.94
C ALA A 84 -15.84 23.43 6.91
N PRO A 85 -15.44 23.88 5.70
CA PRO A 85 -14.96 22.96 4.68
C PRO A 85 -14.02 22.03 5.40
N VAL A 86 -14.40 20.75 5.46
CA VAL A 86 -13.51 19.73 5.98
C VAL A 86 -12.40 19.78 4.96
N TYR A 87 -11.35 20.53 5.27
CA TYR A 87 -10.05 20.31 4.69
C TYR A 87 -9.80 18.86 5.08
N GLU A 88 -10.20 17.94 4.20
CA GLU A 88 -9.70 16.58 4.20
C GLU A 88 -8.20 16.80 4.32
N ASN A 89 -7.67 16.56 5.51
CA ASN A 89 -6.25 16.44 5.70
C ASN A 89 -5.89 15.37 4.69
N GLU A 90 -5.32 15.75 3.54
CA GLU A 90 -4.92 14.81 2.50
C GLU A 90 -4.16 13.71 3.24
N GLU A 91 -4.80 12.55 3.39
CA GLU A 91 -4.27 11.50 4.24
C GLU A 91 -2.94 11.13 3.61
N LYS A 92 -1.85 11.51 4.28
CA LYS A 92 -0.51 11.23 3.79
C LYS A 92 -0.46 9.72 3.56
N PRO A 93 -0.05 9.27 2.37
CA PRO A 93 -0.08 7.85 2.08
C PRO A 93 0.79 7.11 3.09
N TRP A 94 0.39 5.88 3.44
CA TRP A 94 1.00 5.13 4.53
C TRP A 94 2.52 4.88 4.36
N TRP A 95 3.05 4.98 3.14
CA TRP A 95 4.49 4.83 2.86
C TRP A 95 5.31 6.11 3.05
N HIS A 96 4.68 7.28 3.22
CA HIS A 96 5.37 8.53 3.57
C HIS A 96 5.72 8.63 5.04
N ASN A 97 4.85 8.08 5.89
CA ASN A 97 5.08 8.00 7.32
C ASN A 97 4.74 6.59 7.81
N PRO A 98 5.59 5.61 7.50
CA PRO A 98 5.33 4.21 7.80
C PRO A 98 5.32 3.92 9.31
N CYS A 99 5.88 4.83 10.12
CA CYS A 99 6.03 4.65 11.56
C CYS A 99 5.40 5.82 12.30
N SER A 100 4.55 5.50 13.27
CA SER A 100 4.34 6.38 14.40
C SER A 100 5.69 6.53 15.10
N TYR A 101 6.20 7.76 15.21
CA TYR A 101 7.54 8.08 15.74
C TYR A 101 7.88 7.26 17.00
N ASN A 102 8.96 6.46 16.96
CA ASN A 102 9.45 5.72 18.12
C ASN A 102 10.92 6.15 18.40
N PRO A 103 11.18 6.92 19.48
CA PRO A 103 12.46 7.60 19.72
C PRO A 103 13.59 6.71 20.28
N ASN A 104 13.66 5.42 19.91
CA ASN A 104 14.75 4.56 20.37
C ASN A 104 16.02 4.80 19.55
N ARG A 105 16.95 5.56 20.13
CA ARG A 105 18.25 5.91 19.54
C ARG A 105 19.17 4.68 19.48
N ILE A 106 19.51 4.22 18.27
CA ILE A 106 20.52 3.19 18.05
C ILE A 106 21.91 3.85 18.03
N ARG A 107 22.90 3.22 18.68
CA ARG A 107 24.31 3.68 18.70
C ARG A 107 24.90 3.75 17.28
N HIS A 108 25.80 4.70 17.06
CA HIS A 108 26.47 4.95 15.78
C HIS A 108 27.23 3.71 15.27
N SER A 109 26.66 3.02 14.28
CA SER A 109 27.33 1.96 13.53
C SER A 109 27.74 2.48 12.16
N ARG A 110 28.93 2.10 11.69
CA ARG A 110 29.38 2.35 10.30
C ARG A 110 28.68 1.42 9.29
N GLY A 111 28.16 0.29 9.75
CA GLY A 111 27.44 -0.70 8.94
C GLY A 111 25.93 -0.66 9.15
N ILE A 112 25.19 -1.22 8.19
CA ILE A 112 23.72 -1.29 8.26
C ILE A 112 23.30 -2.04 9.53
N PRO A 113 22.37 -1.49 10.33
CA PRO A 113 21.94 -2.12 11.58
C PRO A 113 21.46 -3.55 11.38
N PRO A 114 21.74 -4.47 12.33
CA PRO A 114 21.26 -5.84 12.27
C PRO A 114 19.74 -5.93 12.10
N ALA A 115 18.97 -5.01 12.70
CA ALA A 115 17.51 -4.98 12.61
C ALA A 115 17.02 -4.88 11.15
N VAL A 116 17.59 -3.97 10.35
CA VAL A 116 17.29 -3.85 8.90
C VAL A 116 17.59 -5.16 8.16
N LYS A 117 18.72 -5.81 8.47
CA LYS A 117 19.12 -7.07 7.82
C LYS A 117 18.20 -8.22 8.21
N THR A 118 17.83 -8.30 9.49
CA THR A 118 16.88 -9.28 10.03
C THR A 118 15.53 -9.10 9.37
N GLN A 119 15.01 -7.87 9.34
CA GLN A 119 13.71 -7.57 8.76
C GLN A 119 13.67 -7.88 7.26
N LEU A 120 14.72 -7.49 6.52
CA LEU A 120 14.83 -7.85 5.10
C LEU A 120 14.87 -9.37 4.88
N LYS A 121 15.56 -10.12 5.74
CA LYS A 121 15.57 -11.59 5.69
C LYS A 121 14.19 -12.18 5.98
N THR A 122 13.48 -11.67 7.00
CA THR A 122 12.11 -12.08 7.34
C THR A 122 11.17 -11.91 6.14
N ILE A 123 11.24 -10.76 5.48
CA ILE A 123 10.39 -10.45 4.33
C ILE A 123 10.75 -11.34 3.13
N VAL A 124 12.03 -11.60 2.88
CA VAL A 124 12.44 -12.56 1.84
C VAL A 124 11.88 -13.96 2.12
N ASN A 125 11.92 -14.41 3.37
CA ASN A 125 11.39 -15.71 3.75
C ASN A 125 9.87 -15.77 3.57
N MET A 126 9.13 -14.76 4.03
CA MET A 126 7.68 -14.64 3.82
C MET A 126 7.33 -14.60 2.33
N PHE A 127 8.07 -13.82 1.55
CA PHE A 127 7.86 -13.75 0.11
C PHE A 127 8.03 -15.13 -0.53
N ASN A 128 9.09 -15.86 -0.17
CA ASN A 128 9.32 -17.20 -0.70
C ASN A 128 8.26 -18.21 -0.25
N SER A 129 7.78 -18.13 1.00
CA SER A 129 6.81 -19.11 1.51
C SER A 129 5.39 -18.89 0.98
N ARG A 130 4.97 -17.64 0.77
CA ARG A 130 3.56 -17.32 0.47
C ARG A 130 3.37 -16.61 -0.86
N VAL A 131 4.02 -15.47 -1.04
CA VAL A 131 3.84 -14.66 -2.26
C VAL A 131 4.32 -15.42 -3.50
N SER A 132 5.45 -16.13 -3.40
CA SER A 132 5.99 -16.90 -4.51
C SER A 132 5.07 -18.05 -4.93
N GLN A 133 4.36 -18.68 -3.97
CA GLN A 133 3.40 -19.73 -4.26
C GLN A 133 2.17 -19.18 -4.98
N HIS A 134 1.65 -18.03 -4.54
CA HIS A 134 0.55 -17.34 -5.22
C HIS A 134 0.94 -16.94 -6.65
N VAL A 135 2.10 -16.30 -6.79
CA VAL A 135 2.70 -15.97 -8.10
C VAL A 135 2.85 -17.25 -8.92
N GLN A 136 3.37 -18.34 -8.38
CA GLN A 136 3.51 -19.57 -9.15
C GLN A 136 2.15 -20.15 -9.58
N ARG A 137 1.13 -20.16 -8.70
CA ARG A 137 -0.19 -20.73 -8.99
C ARG A 137 -0.92 -20.00 -10.11
N TYR A 138 -0.90 -18.67 -10.09
CA TYR A 138 -1.62 -17.86 -11.08
C TYR A 138 -0.75 -17.55 -12.31
N CYS A 139 0.52 -17.18 -12.12
CA CYS A 139 1.36 -16.73 -13.23
C CYS A 139 1.77 -17.87 -14.17
N SER A 140 2.00 -19.09 -13.66
CA SER A 140 2.36 -20.23 -14.54
C SER A 140 1.25 -20.57 -15.54
N LYS A 141 -0.02 -20.36 -15.16
CA LYS A 141 -1.18 -20.60 -16.02
C LYS A 141 -1.31 -19.60 -17.16
N PHE A 142 -0.79 -18.37 -16.99
CA PHE A 142 -0.92 -17.29 -17.97
C PHE A 142 0.40 -16.98 -18.70
N GLU A 143 1.54 -17.50 -18.23
CA GLU A 143 2.85 -17.34 -18.90
C GLU A 143 2.90 -18.01 -20.29
N SER A 144 2.15 -19.09 -20.50
CA SER A 144 2.02 -19.73 -21.81
C SER A 144 1.09 -18.97 -22.75
N THR A 145 0.03 -18.36 -22.21
CA THR A 145 -1.07 -17.74 -22.98
C THR A 145 -0.81 -16.27 -23.30
N VAL A 146 -0.16 -15.55 -22.39
CA VAL A 146 0.18 -14.14 -22.57
C VAL A 146 1.63 -14.11 -23.01
N HIS A 147 1.84 -14.13 -24.32
CA HIS A 147 3.17 -14.00 -24.91
C HIS A 147 3.97 -12.91 -24.17
N SER A 148 5.07 -13.34 -23.57
CA SER A 148 6.03 -12.58 -22.76
C SER A 148 6.53 -11.26 -23.36
N LYS A 149 6.14 -10.94 -24.59
CA LYS A 149 6.45 -9.71 -25.34
C LYS A 149 5.56 -8.51 -25.02
N GLN A 150 4.37 -8.69 -24.43
CA GLN A 150 3.40 -7.59 -24.29
C GLN A 150 3.60 -6.70 -23.06
N ILE A 151 4.27 -7.17 -22.01
CA ILE A 151 4.46 -6.37 -20.80
C ILE A 151 5.83 -5.70 -20.90
N LYS A 152 5.84 -4.45 -21.37
CA LYS A 152 7.04 -3.63 -21.24
C LYS A 152 7.42 -3.57 -19.78
N LYS A 153 8.70 -3.84 -19.50
CA LYS A 153 9.25 -3.76 -18.15
C LYS A 153 8.96 -2.36 -17.59
N PRO A 154 8.29 -2.22 -16.45
CA PRO A 154 7.96 -0.91 -15.90
C PRO A 154 9.20 -0.06 -15.64
N ASP A 155 9.14 1.22 -16.02
CA ASP A 155 10.28 2.16 -15.94
C ASP A 155 10.68 2.49 -14.50
N TRP A 156 9.77 2.32 -13.55
CA TRP A 156 10.01 2.56 -12.12
C TRP A 156 10.77 1.42 -11.42
N LEU A 157 11.17 0.38 -12.14
CA LEU A 157 11.93 -0.72 -11.54
C LEU A 157 13.37 -0.31 -11.17
N PRO A 158 13.92 -0.83 -10.07
CA PRO A 158 15.27 -0.47 -9.64
C PRO A 158 16.29 -0.78 -10.73
N THR A 159 17.07 0.23 -11.13
CA THR A 159 18.07 0.10 -12.20
C THR A 159 19.22 -0.81 -11.78
N LYS A 160 19.98 -1.32 -12.75
CA LYS A 160 21.24 -2.05 -12.46
C LYS A 160 22.22 -1.20 -11.65
N LYS A 161 22.24 0.12 -11.89
CA LYS A 161 23.09 1.09 -11.16
C LYS A 161 22.74 1.13 -9.67
N PHE A 162 21.45 1.12 -9.32
CA PHE A 162 21.01 1.04 -7.92
C PHE A 162 21.65 -0.14 -7.17
N PHE A 163 21.57 -1.35 -7.73
CA PHE A 163 22.15 -2.53 -7.07
C PHE A 163 23.69 -2.52 -7.05
N GLN A 164 24.33 -1.76 -7.94
CA GLN A 164 25.79 -1.55 -7.89
C GLN A 164 26.17 -0.62 -6.74
N SER A 165 25.38 0.43 -6.49
CA SER A 165 25.60 1.37 -5.37
C SER A 165 25.10 0.86 -4.02
N LEU A 166 24.23 -0.16 -4.02
CA LEU A 166 23.72 -0.81 -2.81
C LEU A 166 24.83 -1.68 -2.18
N ASP A 167 25.72 -1.04 -1.43
CA ASP A 167 26.74 -1.67 -0.61
C ASP A 167 26.27 -1.80 0.85
N ASP A 168 26.97 -2.62 1.65
CA ASP A 168 26.72 -2.77 3.10
C ASP A 168 27.24 -1.55 3.89
N ASN A 169 26.84 -0.35 3.45
CA ASN A 169 27.16 0.92 4.04
C ASN A 169 25.85 1.64 4.38
N VAL A 170 25.81 2.26 5.55
CA VAL A 170 24.73 3.13 6.02
C VAL A 170 24.38 4.22 4.98
N SER A 171 25.35 4.73 4.22
CA SER A 171 25.09 5.72 3.16
C SER A 171 24.16 5.25 2.04
N ALA A 172 23.95 3.94 1.88
CA ALA A 172 23.03 3.38 0.90
C ALA A 172 21.56 3.38 1.37
N LEU A 173 21.31 3.62 2.66
CA LEU A 173 19.95 3.57 3.25
C LEU A 173 18.97 4.59 2.65
N PRO A 174 19.33 5.85 2.34
CA PRO A 174 18.38 6.80 1.76
C PRO A 174 17.89 6.39 0.37
N GLU A 175 18.77 5.82 -0.45
CA GLU A 175 18.38 5.29 -1.76
C GLU A 175 17.57 3.99 -1.60
N PHE A 176 17.97 3.11 -0.69
CA PHE A 176 17.21 1.89 -0.39
C PHE A 176 15.80 2.20 0.11
N HIS A 177 15.65 3.18 1.01
CA HIS A 177 14.38 3.69 1.51
C HIS A 177 13.49 4.19 0.36
N TYR A 178 14.03 5.03 -0.52
CA TYR A 178 13.31 5.55 -1.67
C TYR A 178 12.81 4.44 -2.61
N GLN A 179 13.64 3.43 -2.89
CA GLN A 179 13.23 2.27 -3.70
C GLN A 179 12.13 1.44 -3.03
N ILE A 180 12.15 1.28 -1.70
CA ILE A 180 11.06 0.61 -0.98
C ILE A 180 9.77 1.44 -1.08
N GLN A 181 9.85 2.77 -0.98
CA GLN A 181 8.69 3.66 -1.16
C GLN A 181 8.09 3.55 -2.56
N ILE A 182 8.90 3.42 -3.61
CA ILE A 182 8.42 3.20 -4.98
C ILE A 182 7.59 1.91 -5.03
N HIS A 183 8.14 0.81 -4.53
CA HIS A 183 7.42 -0.46 -4.50
C HIS A 183 6.14 -0.39 -3.65
N ALA A 184 6.13 0.41 -2.58
CA ALA A 184 4.98 0.55 -1.70
C ALA A 184 3.85 1.34 -2.37
N ALA A 185 4.18 2.42 -3.08
CA ALA A 185 3.24 3.19 -3.89
C ALA A 185 2.63 2.31 -5.00
N THR A 186 3.45 1.53 -5.70
CA THR A 186 2.97 0.58 -6.70
C THR A 186 2.05 -0.49 -6.08
N LEU A 187 2.45 -1.09 -4.96
CA LEU A 187 1.64 -2.10 -4.28
C LEU A 187 0.28 -1.54 -3.87
N HIS A 188 0.24 -0.31 -3.35
CA HIS A 188 -1.01 0.34 -3.00
C HIS A 188 -1.91 0.55 -4.22
N LYS A 189 -1.34 0.98 -5.36
CA LYS A 189 -2.09 1.11 -6.61
C LYS A 189 -2.65 -0.23 -7.08
N LEU A 190 -1.86 -1.30 -7.00
CA LEU A 190 -2.32 -2.66 -7.32
C LEU A 190 -3.42 -3.14 -6.39
N TRP A 191 -3.29 -2.90 -5.10
CA TRP A 191 -4.27 -3.33 -4.13
C TRP A 191 -5.64 -2.71 -4.42
N ASN A 192 -5.65 -1.42 -4.79
CA ASN A 192 -6.87 -0.69 -5.15
C ASN A 192 -7.37 -0.96 -6.58
N MET A 193 -6.62 -1.72 -7.40
CA MET A 193 -7.05 -2.10 -8.75
C MET A 193 -8.20 -3.11 -8.68
N HIS A 194 -9.33 -2.77 -9.27
CA HIS A 194 -10.47 -3.65 -9.42
C HIS A 194 -10.26 -4.60 -10.61
N ILE A 195 -10.25 -5.90 -10.32
CA ILE A 195 -10.13 -6.94 -11.33
C ILE A 195 -11.52 -7.52 -11.59
N GLU A 196 -12.06 -7.26 -12.78
CA GLU A 196 -13.31 -7.87 -13.24
C GLU A 196 -13.06 -9.33 -13.59
N SER A 197 -13.71 -10.24 -12.84
CA SER A 197 -13.58 -11.67 -13.06
C SER A 197 -14.94 -12.35 -12.96
N ALA A 198 -15.30 -13.11 -14.01
CA ALA A 198 -16.37 -14.10 -13.97
C ALA A 198 -15.84 -15.50 -13.61
N VAL A 199 -14.54 -15.63 -13.33
CA VAL A 199 -13.88 -16.90 -13.05
C VAL A 199 -14.09 -17.27 -11.58
N SER A 200 -14.85 -18.34 -11.34
CA SER A 200 -15.16 -18.84 -9.99
C SER A 200 -13.93 -19.25 -9.18
N SER A 201 -12.82 -19.61 -9.85
CA SER A 201 -11.56 -19.96 -9.19
C SER A 201 -10.71 -18.75 -8.76
N PHE A 202 -11.12 -17.52 -9.07
CA PHE A 202 -10.41 -16.33 -8.62
C PHE A 202 -10.88 -15.94 -7.23
N ASP A 203 -9.98 -16.06 -6.26
CA ASP A 203 -10.23 -15.63 -4.88
C ASP A 203 -9.73 -14.20 -4.66
N GLY A 204 -10.66 -13.24 -4.77
CA GLY A 204 -10.39 -11.83 -4.49
C GLY A 204 -10.01 -11.56 -3.03
N ILE A 205 -10.44 -12.41 -2.09
CA ILE A 205 -10.11 -12.30 -0.66
C ILE A 205 -8.67 -12.77 -0.45
N GLU A 206 -8.27 -13.90 -1.04
CA GLU A 206 -6.88 -14.38 -1.04
C GLU A 206 -5.93 -13.29 -1.57
N ARG A 207 -6.28 -12.68 -2.70
CA ARG A 207 -5.52 -11.57 -3.29
C ARG A 207 -5.42 -10.38 -2.32
N SER A 208 -6.54 -9.92 -1.76
CA SER A 208 -6.56 -8.77 -0.85
C SER A 208 -5.71 -9.02 0.40
N ASN A 209 -5.83 -10.21 0.99
CA ASN A 209 -5.03 -10.62 2.14
C ASN A 209 -3.53 -10.64 1.80
N LEU A 210 -3.16 -11.17 0.63
CA LEU A 210 -1.78 -11.19 0.17
C LEU A 210 -1.19 -9.78 0.00
N MET A 211 -1.97 -8.87 -0.59
CA MET A 211 -1.55 -7.47 -0.77
C MET A 211 -1.38 -6.77 0.58
N ASN A 212 -2.33 -6.96 1.50
CA ASN A 212 -2.27 -6.41 2.85
C ASN A 212 -1.05 -6.93 3.62
N ASP A 213 -0.79 -8.24 3.61
CA ASP A 213 0.37 -8.84 4.27
C ASP A 213 1.68 -8.29 3.69
N THR A 214 1.75 -8.20 2.36
CA THR A 214 2.90 -7.61 1.67
C THR A 214 3.10 -6.15 2.11
N ALA A 215 2.02 -5.36 2.21
CA ALA A 215 2.07 -3.98 2.65
C ALA A 215 2.53 -3.84 4.11
N GLN A 216 2.05 -4.68 5.02
CA GLN A 216 2.49 -4.69 6.42
C GLN A 216 3.99 -4.99 6.54
N HIS A 217 4.49 -5.94 5.77
CA HIS A 217 5.91 -6.27 5.72
C HIS A 217 6.76 -5.12 5.15
N MET A 218 6.30 -4.48 4.08
CA MET A 218 6.97 -3.29 3.52
C MET A 218 7.00 -2.14 4.52
N LYS A 219 5.88 -1.88 5.21
CA LYS A 219 5.77 -0.87 6.27
C LYS A 219 6.79 -1.12 7.38
N SER A 220 6.89 -2.37 7.85
CA SER A 220 7.87 -2.73 8.87
C SER A 220 9.32 -2.55 8.39
N LEU A 221 9.65 -2.91 7.14
CA LEU A 221 11.00 -2.66 6.59
C LEU A 221 11.30 -1.17 6.47
N LEU A 222 10.36 -0.38 5.95
CA LEU A 222 10.50 1.07 5.89
C LEU A 222 10.79 1.65 7.27
N CYS A 223 10.14 1.13 8.31
CA CYS A 223 10.39 1.58 9.67
C CYS A 223 11.78 1.28 10.20
N GLU A 224 12.29 0.08 9.96
CA GLU A 224 13.64 -0.26 10.34
C GLU A 224 14.67 0.61 9.60
N VAL A 225 14.42 0.87 8.31
CA VAL A 225 15.29 1.73 7.49
C VAL A 225 15.23 3.19 7.95
N GLU A 226 14.05 3.75 8.24
CA GLU A 226 13.91 5.11 8.74
C GLU A 226 14.57 5.29 10.12
N THR A 227 14.38 4.32 11.02
CA THR A 227 15.03 4.31 12.34
C THR A 227 16.55 4.29 12.20
N ALA A 228 17.07 3.48 11.27
CA ALA A 228 18.50 3.44 10.96
C ALA A 228 19.01 4.77 10.39
N MET A 229 18.29 5.37 9.45
CA MET A 229 18.65 6.66 8.85
C MET A 229 18.68 7.78 9.89
N ASN A 230 17.65 7.85 10.75
CA ASN A 230 17.55 8.84 11.82
C ASN A 230 18.71 8.68 12.83
N SER A 231 19.01 7.45 13.23
CA SER A 231 20.13 7.15 14.15
C SER A 231 21.50 7.51 13.57
N SER A 232 21.64 7.42 12.25
CA SER A 232 22.85 7.78 11.51
C SER A 232 22.85 9.22 10.99
N LYS A 233 21.86 10.05 11.33
CA LYS A 233 21.69 11.44 10.87
C LYS A 233 21.75 11.58 9.34
N LEU A 234 21.22 10.61 8.61
CA LEU A 234 21.15 10.67 7.16
C LEU A 234 19.92 11.45 6.71
N HIS A 235 20.09 12.29 5.70
CA HIS A 235 18.98 12.98 5.07
C HIS A 235 18.11 12.02 4.26
N ARG A 236 16.79 12.17 4.38
CA ARG A 236 15.83 11.48 3.53
C ARG A 236 15.93 12.02 2.10
N LYS A 237 15.77 11.13 1.11
CA LYS A 237 15.54 11.56 -0.26
C LYS A 237 14.15 12.18 -0.40
N LYS A 238 13.89 12.85 -1.52
CA LYS A 238 12.56 13.34 -1.88
C LYS A 238 11.56 12.19 -1.79
N LEU A 239 10.43 12.42 -1.11
CA LEU A 239 9.37 11.44 -0.99
C LEU A 239 8.80 11.08 -2.37
N VAL A 240 8.42 9.82 -2.54
CA VAL A 240 7.73 9.33 -3.74
C VAL A 240 6.35 9.98 -3.82
N PRO A 241 6.00 10.71 -4.90
CA PRO A 241 4.68 11.32 -5.06
C PRO A 241 3.53 10.32 -4.89
N ILE A 242 2.35 10.78 -4.47
CA ILE A 242 1.15 9.94 -4.33
C ILE A 242 0.79 9.30 -5.68
N ASN A 243 0.84 10.11 -6.74
CA ASN A 243 0.54 9.70 -8.12
C ASN A 243 1.79 9.19 -8.87
N TYR A 244 2.74 8.59 -8.16
CA TYR A 244 3.99 8.11 -8.78
C TYR A 244 3.73 7.05 -9.86
N VAL A 245 2.73 6.19 -9.65
CA VAL A 245 2.23 5.27 -10.67
C VAL A 245 0.92 5.82 -11.21
N SER A 246 0.94 6.29 -12.46
CA SER A 246 -0.25 6.83 -13.14
C SER A 246 -1.27 5.72 -13.46
N ASP A 247 -2.54 6.09 -13.62
CA ASP A 247 -3.60 5.20 -14.12
C ASP A 247 -3.30 4.60 -15.50
N VAL A 248 -2.46 5.26 -16.30
CA VAL A 248 -2.00 4.74 -17.60
C VAL A 248 -1.15 3.47 -17.42
N GLN A 249 -0.42 3.36 -16.31
CA GLN A 249 0.48 2.23 -16.03
C GLN A 249 -0.24 1.11 -15.27
N ILE A 250 -1.09 1.46 -14.32
CA ILE A 250 -1.94 0.51 -13.58
C ILE A 250 -3.34 1.11 -13.52
N PRO A 251 -4.27 0.66 -14.38
CA PRO A 251 -5.61 1.22 -14.43
C PRO A 251 -6.38 0.86 -13.16
N SER A 252 -7.30 1.72 -12.74
CA SER A 252 -8.18 1.48 -11.59
C SER A 252 -9.08 0.25 -11.77
N LYS A 253 -9.39 -0.10 -13.02
CA LYS A 253 -10.24 -1.22 -13.42
C LYS A 253 -9.60 -1.99 -14.56
N THR A 254 -9.60 -3.30 -14.48
CA THR A 254 -8.99 -4.17 -15.50
C THR A 254 -9.70 -5.50 -15.61
N ASN A 255 -9.56 -6.17 -16.76
CA ASN A 255 -10.05 -7.54 -16.92
C ASN A 255 -9.18 -8.54 -16.14
N PHE A 256 -9.74 -9.72 -15.88
CA PHE A 256 -9.08 -10.78 -15.11
C PHE A 256 -7.65 -11.08 -15.57
N THR A 257 -7.46 -11.38 -16.85
CA THR A 257 -6.15 -11.75 -17.40
C THR A 257 -5.12 -10.64 -17.20
N THR A 258 -5.46 -9.40 -17.53
CA THR A 258 -4.55 -8.26 -17.42
C THR A 258 -4.21 -7.96 -15.97
N GLY A 259 -5.20 -8.02 -15.07
CA GLY A 259 -5.00 -7.83 -13.64
C GLY A 259 -4.04 -8.85 -13.05
N ILE A 260 -4.26 -10.14 -13.31
CA ILE A 260 -3.39 -11.22 -12.82
C ILE A 260 -1.98 -11.09 -13.39
N VAL A 261 -1.84 -10.82 -14.68
CA VAL A 261 -0.55 -10.62 -15.33
C VAL A 261 0.22 -9.44 -14.73
N THR A 262 -0.50 -8.37 -14.38
CA THR A 262 0.07 -7.21 -13.71
C THR A 262 0.54 -7.58 -12.30
N ASP A 263 -0.31 -8.19 -11.47
CA ASP A 263 0.06 -8.67 -10.13
C ASP A 263 1.30 -9.58 -10.19
N CYS A 264 1.30 -10.54 -11.10
CA CYS A 264 2.38 -11.47 -11.36
C CYS A 264 3.72 -10.77 -11.63
N THR A 265 3.71 -9.84 -12.56
CA THR A 265 4.92 -9.13 -13.00
C THR A 265 5.49 -8.33 -11.84
N LEU A 266 4.63 -7.59 -11.13
CA LEU A 266 5.07 -6.64 -10.12
C LEU A 266 5.49 -7.34 -8.81
N LEU A 267 4.76 -8.37 -8.38
CA LEU A 267 5.16 -9.19 -7.23
C LEU A 267 6.48 -9.93 -7.50
N ARG A 268 6.68 -10.46 -8.71
CA ARG A 268 7.95 -11.10 -9.10
C ARG A 268 9.12 -10.12 -9.06
N GLU A 269 8.93 -8.90 -9.57
CA GLU A 269 9.95 -7.87 -9.53
C GLU A 269 10.25 -7.40 -8.10
N TYR A 270 9.24 -7.28 -7.24
CA TYR A 270 9.43 -7.03 -5.82
C TYR A 270 10.25 -8.15 -5.14
N GLY A 271 9.93 -9.42 -5.40
CA GLY A 271 10.73 -10.55 -4.92
C GLY A 271 12.17 -10.54 -5.44
N ASN A 272 12.39 -10.14 -6.69
CA ASN A 272 13.72 -9.96 -7.26
C ASN A 272 14.50 -8.84 -6.56
N PHE A 273 13.85 -7.71 -6.30
CA PHE A 273 14.40 -6.60 -5.53
C PHE A 273 14.82 -7.06 -4.14
N LEU A 274 13.92 -7.67 -3.36
CA LEU A 274 14.22 -8.14 -2.00
C LEU A 274 15.41 -9.10 -1.95
N ARG A 275 15.45 -10.09 -2.85
CA ARG A 275 16.54 -11.09 -2.90
C ARG A 275 17.88 -10.45 -3.26
N LYS A 276 17.90 -9.56 -4.26
CA LYS A 276 19.12 -8.85 -4.67
C LYS A 276 19.61 -7.92 -3.56
N SER A 277 18.70 -7.16 -2.96
CA SER A 277 19.00 -6.28 -1.83
C SER A 277 19.56 -7.06 -0.64
N ASN A 278 18.93 -8.17 -0.26
CA ASN A 278 19.42 -9.02 0.83
C ASN A 278 20.82 -9.58 0.54
N LYS A 279 21.08 -10.04 -0.69
CA LYS A 279 22.40 -10.54 -1.09
C LYS A 279 23.48 -9.45 -1.02
N LYS A 280 23.12 -8.21 -1.34
CA LYS A 280 24.01 -7.05 -1.32
C LYS A 280 24.30 -6.57 0.10
N LEU A 281 23.25 -6.33 0.90
CA LEU A 281 23.36 -5.81 2.27
C LEU A 281 23.90 -6.84 3.28
N SER A 282 23.76 -8.15 3.00
CA SER A 282 24.36 -9.19 3.85
C SER A 282 25.87 -9.38 3.64
N GLY A 283 26.48 -8.72 2.64
CA GLY A 283 27.93 -8.79 2.40
C GLY A 283 28.46 -10.18 1.99
N LYS A 284 27.59 -11.18 1.79
CA LYS A 284 27.98 -12.58 1.51
C LYS A 284 28.90 -12.75 0.29
N ASN A 285 28.87 -11.81 -0.67
CA ASN A 285 29.73 -11.86 -1.85
C ASN A 285 31.18 -11.44 -1.59
N ARG A 286 31.48 -10.61 -0.58
CA ARG A 286 32.86 -10.13 -0.31
C ARG A 286 33.73 -11.24 0.30
N ARG A 287 33.16 -12.12 1.13
CA ARG A 287 33.90 -13.20 1.80
C ARG A 287 34.47 -14.27 0.85
N ARG A 288 33.80 -14.56 -0.28
CA ARG A 288 34.28 -15.58 -1.24
C ARG A 288 35.50 -15.16 -2.06
N LYS A 289 35.74 -13.85 -2.28
CA LYS A 289 36.93 -13.39 -3.01
C LYS A 289 38.18 -13.36 -2.14
N ALA A 290 38.07 -13.08 -0.84
CA ALA A 290 39.21 -13.06 0.08
C ALA A 290 39.84 -14.46 0.30
N GLY A 291 39.07 -15.55 0.09
CA GLY A 291 39.57 -16.92 0.23
C GLY A 291 40.34 -17.48 -0.98
N LYS A 292 40.23 -16.85 -2.16
CA LYS A 292 40.93 -17.33 -3.37
C LYS A 292 42.35 -16.77 -3.53
N THR A 293 42.69 -15.66 -2.87
CA THR A 293 44.01 -15.03 -3.00
C THR A 293 45.09 -15.59 -2.08
N LYS A 294 44.77 -16.50 -1.14
CA LYS A 294 45.77 -17.09 -0.21
C LYS A 294 46.29 -18.48 -0.60
N LYS A 295 45.84 -19.06 -1.72
CA LYS A 295 46.27 -20.41 -2.16
C LYS A 295 47.17 -20.43 -3.40
N ALA A 296 47.73 -19.29 -3.81
CA ALA A 296 48.69 -19.18 -4.91
C ALA A 296 50.14 -18.88 -4.47
N GLY A 297 50.43 -18.95 -3.16
CA GLY A 297 51.75 -18.57 -2.59
C GLY A 297 52.55 -19.70 -1.93
N LYS A 298 52.12 -20.97 -2.03
CA LYS A 298 52.88 -22.12 -1.51
C LYS A 298 52.90 -23.25 -2.54
N ALA A 299 53.53 -22.99 -3.68
CA ALA A 299 54.00 -24.03 -4.57
C ALA A 299 55.40 -23.65 -5.06
N GLY A 300 56.41 -24.31 -4.49
CA GLY A 300 57.68 -24.64 -5.16
C GLY A 300 58.66 -23.51 -5.47
N LYS A 301 59.54 -23.18 -4.52
CA LYS A 301 60.97 -22.97 -4.79
C LYS A 301 61.82 -23.56 -3.66
N SER A 302 61.76 -24.88 -3.52
CA SER A 302 62.77 -25.68 -2.81
C SER A 302 63.59 -26.44 -3.85
N GLY A 303 64.91 -26.23 -3.84
CA GLY A 303 65.87 -27.14 -4.46
C GLY A 303 66.49 -26.68 -5.79
N LYS A 304 67.51 -25.81 -5.73
CA LYS A 304 68.62 -25.90 -6.70
C LYS A 304 69.51 -27.06 -6.27
N PRO A 305 69.73 -28.12 -7.08
CA PRO A 305 70.74 -29.11 -6.77
C PRO A 305 72.14 -28.52 -6.95
N ASN A 306 72.93 -28.58 -5.88
CA ASN A 306 74.32 -28.15 -5.82
C ASN A 306 75.21 -29.07 -6.68
N LYS A 307 75.62 -28.60 -7.86
CA LYS A 307 76.65 -29.25 -8.71
C LYS A 307 78.03 -28.75 -8.28
N ASN A 308 78.63 -29.37 -7.28
CA ASN A 308 80.08 -29.31 -7.06
C ASN A 308 80.57 -30.58 -6.35
N ARG A 309 80.48 -31.70 -7.08
CA ARG A 309 81.10 -32.98 -6.74
C ARG A 309 82.55 -32.93 -7.26
N LYS A 310 83.48 -32.43 -6.45
CA LYS A 310 84.92 -32.56 -6.72
C LYS A 310 85.35 -33.99 -6.39
N ARG A 311 85.75 -34.72 -7.43
CA ARG A 311 86.53 -35.97 -7.36
C ARG A 311 87.89 -35.67 -6.73
N THR A 312 88.23 -36.39 -5.65
CA THR A 312 89.62 -36.67 -5.28
C THR A 312 89.78 -38.17 -5.21
N PHE A 313 90.35 -38.72 -6.29
CA PHE A 313 90.86 -40.08 -6.37
C PHE A 313 92.16 -40.12 -5.55
N ARG A 314 92.23 -40.97 -4.52
CA ARG A 314 93.47 -41.26 -3.80
C ARG A 314 93.86 -42.71 -4.12
N ARG A 315 95.03 -42.86 -4.75
CA ARG A 315 95.77 -44.10 -5.05
C ARG A 315 96.06 -44.92 -3.79
N ARG A 316 96.12 -46.25 -3.97
CA ARG A 316 96.96 -47.29 -3.33
C ARG A 316 96.26 -48.64 -3.61
N SER A 317 96.85 -49.71 -4.11
CA SER A 317 98.19 -50.06 -4.59
C SER A 317 98.01 -51.20 -5.60
#